data_AF-A0A970AIE6-F1
#
_entry.id   AF-A0A970AIE6-F1
#
_cell.length_a   1.000
_cell.length_b   1.000
_cell.length_c   1.000
_cell.angle_alpha   90.00
_cell.angle_beta   90.00
_cell.angle_gamma   90.00
#
_symmetry.space_group_name_H-M   'P 1'
#
loop_
_entity.id
_entity.type
_entity.pdbx_description
1 polymer ?
#
loop_
_entity_poly.entity_id
_entity_poly.type
_entity_poly.pdbx_seq_one_letter_code
_entity_poly.pdbx_strand_id
1 'polypeptide(L)'
;MYNSTRKVSAVAGKNINPIEQIKLNLDACIGKKVKLKANKGRKKVVEAEGVLENTYPKIFVVKLDQPHHIKRMSYTYADVLTETVELIIDDHKISSAVM
;
A
#
# COMPACT_ATOMS: atom_id res chain seq x y z
N MET A 1 21.39 -3.55 -40.07
CA MET A 1 21.62 -4.05 -38.69
C MET A 1 21.10 -2.97 -37.74
N TYR A 2 20.16 -3.32 -36.87
CA TYR A 2 19.14 -2.41 -36.31
C TYR A 2 19.72 -1.20 -35.55
N ASN A 3 19.01 -0.07 -35.66
CA ASN A 3 19.53 1.29 -35.68
C ASN A 3 20.00 1.90 -34.35
N SER A 4 21.04 2.73 -34.52
CA SER A 4 21.37 3.98 -33.84
C SER A 4 20.21 4.78 -33.21
N THR A 5 20.58 5.58 -32.20
CA THR A 5 20.02 6.89 -31.74
C THR A 5 18.69 6.91 -30.97
N ARG A 6 18.76 7.31 -29.67
CA ARG A 6 18.31 8.64 -29.19
C ARG A 6 18.53 8.80 -27.67
N LYS A 7 19.36 9.78 -27.30
CA LYS A 7 19.10 10.57 -26.08
C LYS A 7 17.73 11.23 -26.28
N VAL A 8 16.78 10.93 -25.41
CA VAL A 8 15.55 11.73 -25.25
C VAL A 8 15.51 12.21 -23.82
N SER A 9 16.02 13.43 -23.63
CA SER A 9 15.52 14.31 -22.59
C SER A 9 14.05 14.58 -22.93
N ALA A 10 13.13 14.09 -22.10
CA ALA A 10 11.72 14.43 -22.18
C ALA A 10 11.18 14.59 -20.76
N VAL A 11 10.76 15.82 -20.47
CA VAL A 11 10.07 16.23 -19.26
C VAL A 11 8.82 15.37 -19.10
N ALA A 12 8.86 14.38 -18.20
CA ALA A 12 7.79 13.40 -18.06
C ALA A 12 6.64 13.97 -17.23
N GLY A 13 5.56 14.38 -17.89
CA GLY A 13 4.24 14.46 -17.27
C GLY A 13 3.95 13.12 -16.57
N LYS A 14 3.91 13.17 -15.24
CA LYS A 14 3.78 12.04 -14.34
C LYS A 14 2.42 11.34 -14.53
N ASN A 15 2.31 10.44 -15.51
CA ASN A 15 1.30 9.38 -15.51
C ASN A 15 1.75 8.32 -14.47
N ILE A 16 1.70 8.67 -13.19
CA ILE A 16 2.06 7.72 -12.14
C ILE A 16 0.90 6.74 -12.02
N ASN A 17 1.20 5.45 -12.11
CA ASN A 17 0.20 4.42 -11.88
C ASN A 17 -0.35 4.57 -10.44
N PRO A 18 -1.67 4.61 -10.22
CA PRO A 18 -2.25 4.69 -8.87
C PRO A 18 -1.68 3.64 -7.90
N ILE A 19 -1.38 2.44 -8.41
CA ILE A 19 -0.75 1.37 -7.63
C ILE A 19 0.67 1.74 -7.21
N GLU A 20 1.44 2.38 -8.09
CA GLU A 20 2.79 2.86 -7.77
C GLU A 20 2.76 3.97 -6.73
N GLN A 21 1.79 4.88 -6.78
CA GLN A 21 1.62 5.91 -5.75
C GLN A 21 1.33 5.30 -4.38
N ILE A 22 0.39 4.36 -4.31
CA ILE A 22 0.07 3.64 -3.07
C ILE A 22 1.33 2.93 -2.55
N LYS A 23 2.07 2.24 -3.43
CA LYS A 23 3.31 1.57 -3.06
C LYS A 23 4.33 2.56 -2.48
N LEU A 24 4.59 3.69 -3.14
CA LEU A 24 5.54 4.69 -2.66
C LEU A 24 5.13 5.28 -1.31
N ASN A 25 3.84 5.55 -1.11
CA ASN A 25 3.30 6.03 0.16
C ASN A 25 3.49 5.00 1.28
N LEU A 26 3.27 3.71 0.99
CA LEU A 26 3.49 2.63 1.96
C LEU A 26 4.97 2.40 2.24
N ASP A 27 5.83 2.45 1.22
CA ASP A 27 7.29 2.34 1.37
C ASP A 27 7.82 3.42 2.33
N ALA A 28 7.28 4.65 2.26
CA ALA A 28 7.63 5.74 3.16
C ALA A 28 7.09 5.59 4.60
N CYS A 29 6.16 4.67 4.83
CA CYS A 29 5.52 4.43 6.13
C CYS A 29 5.96 3.13 6.81
N ILE A 30 6.96 2.43 6.27
CA ILE A 30 7.49 1.20 6.89
C ILE A 30 7.95 1.49 8.33
N GLY A 31 7.56 0.62 9.25
CA GLY A 31 7.84 0.73 10.68
C GLY A 31 6.84 1.59 11.46
N LYS A 32 5.89 2.27 10.79
CA LYS A 32 4.84 3.04 11.46
C LYS A 32 3.69 2.17 11.93
N LYS A 33 2.99 2.63 12.97
CA LYS A 33 1.72 2.05 13.41
C LYS A 33 0.64 2.35 12.38
N VAL A 34 -0.15 1.34 12.08
CA VAL A 34 -1.23 1.40 11.10
C VAL A 34 -2.49 0.78 11.68
N LYS A 35 -3.64 1.37 11.37
CA LYS A 35 -4.95 0.75 11.55
C LYS A 35 -5.42 0.24 10.20
N LEU A 36 -5.87 -1.00 10.18
CA LEU A 36 -6.28 -1.71 8.99
C LEU A 36 -7.74 -2.11 9.11
N LYS A 37 -8.53 -1.80 8.07
CA LYS A 37 -9.93 -2.20 7.98
C LYS A 37 -10.15 -2.97 6.69
N ALA A 38 -10.40 -4.28 6.80
CA ALA A 38 -10.58 -5.16 5.64
C ALA A 38 -12.02 -5.67 5.52
N ASN A 39 -12.57 -5.56 4.32
CA ASN A 39 -13.89 -6.06 3.94
C ASN A 39 -13.79 -7.53 3.49
N LYS A 40 -14.19 -8.46 4.36
CA LYS A 40 -14.11 -9.91 4.10
C LYS A 40 -15.38 -10.54 3.49
N GLY A 41 -16.37 -9.75 3.06
CA GLY A 41 -17.58 -10.24 2.38
C GLY A 41 -18.89 -9.56 2.80
N ARG A 42 -20.04 -10.26 2.67
CA ARG A 42 -21.44 -9.75 2.73
C ARG A 42 -21.94 -9.16 4.07
N LYS A 43 -21.04 -8.78 4.99
CA LYS A 43 -21.28 -7.95 6.20
C LYS A 43 -20.09 -7.96 7.17
N LYS A 44 -18.99 -8.64 6.83
CA LYS A 44 -17.87 -8.86 7.76
C LYS A 44 -16.75 -7.88 7.47
N VAL A 45 -16.67 -6.86 8.32
CA VAL A 45 -15.54 -5.94 8.38
C VAL A 45 -14.61 -6.41 9.49
N VAL A 46 -13.31 -6.47 9.21
CA VAL A 46 -12.28 -6.78 10.21
C VAL A 46 -11.44 -5.54 10.41
N GLU A 47 -11.43 -5.03 11.64
CA GLU A 47 -10.53 -3.96 12.07
C GLU A 47 -9.38 -4.58 12.87
N ALA A 48 -8.16 -4.16 12.55
CA ALA A 48 -6.95 -4.65 13.20
C ALA A 48 -5.92 -3.53 13.28
N GLU A 49 -5.14 -3.50 14.36
CA GLU A 49 -4.05 -2.56 14.54
C GLU A 49 -2.71 -3.30 14.51
N GLY A 50 -1.69 -2.63 13.99
CA GLY A 50 -0.37 -3.23 13.84
C GLY A 50 0.67 -2.23 13.38
N VAL A 51 1.79 -2.77 12.90
CA VAL A 51 2.90 -2.03 12.32
C VAL A 51 3.10 -2.48 10.88
N LEU A 52 3.26 -1.54 9.95
CA LEU A 52 3.65 -1.87 8.58
C LEU A 52 5.08 -2.41 8.61
N GLU A 53 5.24 -3.73 8.44
CA GLU A 53 6.51 -4.42 8.65
C GLU A 53 7.38 -4.30 7.39
N ASN A 54 6.84 -4.72 6.24
CA ASN A 54 7.55 -4.75 4.96
C ASN A 54 6.61 -4.46 3.79
N THR A 55 7.17 -3.97 2.70
CA THR A 55 6.50 -3.86 1.39
C THR A 55 7.28 -4.65 0.34
N TYR A 56 6.57 -5.17 -0.66
CA TYR A 56 7.10 -5.98 -1.75
C TYR A 56 6.42 -5.59 -3.06
N PRO A 57 6.97 -5.93 -4.24
CA PRO A 57 6.44 -5.43 -5.53
C PRO A 57 4.93 -5.61 -5.78
N LYS A 58 4.27 -6.58 -5.14
CA LYS A 58 2.83 -6.85 -5.32
C LYS A 58 2.00 -6.81 -4.04
N ILE A 59 2.63 -6.85 -2.87
CA ILE A 59 1.96 -6.97 -1.58
C ILE A 59 2.69 -6.17 -0.52
N PHE A 60 2.00 -5.83 0.56
CA PHE A 60 2.60 -5.33 1.79
C PHE A 60 2.21 -6.22 2.96
N VAL A 61 3.01 -6.17 4.03
CA VAL A 61 2.87 -7.00 5.22
C VAL A 61 2.72 -6.12 6.45
N VAL A 62 1.65 -6.35 7.19
CA VAL A 62 1.38 -5.70 8.48
C VAL A 62 1.51 -6.74 9.58
N LYS A 63 2.35 -6.43 10.57
CA LYS A 63 2.48 -7.19 11.81
C LYS A 63 1.46 -6.66 12.81
N LEU A 64 0.46 -7.45 13.14
CA LEU A 64 -0.59 -7.07 14.08
C LEU A 64 -0.07 -7.11 15.52
N ASP A 65 -0.54 -6.15 16.32
CA ASP A 65 -0.23 -6.06 17.74
C ASP A 65 -1.26 -6.90 18.51
N GLN A 66 -0.96 -8.18 18.73
CA GLN A 66 -1.79 -9.07 19.53
C GLN A 66 -0.99 -9.61 20.71
N PRO A 67 -1.54 -9.59 21.94
CA PRO A 67 -0.78 -9.80 23.18
C PRO A 67 -0.18 -11.20 23.33
N HIS A 68 -0.74 -12.21 22.64
CA HIS A 68 -0.32 -13.61 22.79
C HIS A 68 0.20 -14.25 21.49
N HIS A 69 0.07 -13.58 20.33
CA HIS A 69 0.47 -14.15 19.04
C HIS A 69 0.94 -13.09 18.06
N ILE A 70 2.13 -13.28 17.49
CA ILE A 70 2.59 -12.45 16.37
C ILE A 70 1.83 -12.90 15.12
N LYS A 71 0.82 -12.12 14.73
CA LYS A 71 0.04 -12.37 13.52
C LYS A 71 0.47 -11.40 12.42
N ARG A 72 0.84 -11.93 11.26
CA ARG A 72 1.14 -11.13 10.06
C ARG A 72 0.01 -11.26 9.07
N MET A 73 -0.43 -10.14 8.53
CA MET A 73 -1.39 -10.09 7.43
C MET A 73 -0.72 -9.47 6.21
N SER A 74 -1.03 -10.01 5.04
CA SER A 74 -0.56 -9.47 3.77
C SER A 74 -1.75 -9.12 2.89
N TYR A 75 -1.61 -8.00 2.18
CA TYR A 75 -2.63 -7.45 1.29
C TYR A 75 -1.96 -6.88 0.05
N THR A 76 -2.73 -6.76 -1.03
CA THR A 76 -2.24 -6.19 -2.28
C THR A 76 -2.49 -4.69 -2.34
N TYR A 77 -1.73 -3.99 -3.19
CA TYR A 77 -1.99 -2.57 -3.46
C TYR A 77 -3.34 -2.34 -4.16
N ALA A 78 -3.81 -3.35 -4.93
CA ALA A 78 -5.13 -3.31 -5.55
C ALA A 78 -6.25 -3.34 -4.50
N ASP A 79 -6.04 -4.02 -3.36
CA ASP A 79 -7.02 -4.05 -2.27
C ASP A 79 -7.20 -2.65 -1.64
N VAL A 80 -6.12 -1.89 -1.53
CA VAL A 80 -6.16 -0.49 -1.08
C VAL A 80 -6.81 0.40 -2.12
N LEU A 81 -6.47 0.20 -3.40
CA LEU A 81 -7.07 0.94 -4.51
C LEU A 81 -8.59 0.72 -4.64
N THR A 82 -9.05 -0.50 -4.39
CA THR A 82 -10.46 -0.90 -4.49
C THR A 82 -11.23 -0.75 -3.18
N GLU A 83 -10.61 -0.16 -2.16
CA GLU A 83 -11.17 0.03 -0.81
C GLU A 83 -11.66 -1.26 -0.14
N THR A 84 -11.19 -2.42 -0.60
CA THR A 84 -11.40 -3.68 0.12
C THR A 84 -10.56 -3.70 1.40
N VAL A 85 -9.46 -2.95 1.42
CA VAL A 85 -8.60 -2.71 2.58
C VAL A 85 -8.35 -1.22 2.73
N GLU A 86 -8.76 -0.66 3.85
CA GLU A 86 -8.41 0.71 4.22
C GLU A 86 -7.24 0.70 5.19
N LEU A 87 -6.25 1.55 4.94
CA LEU A 87 -5.09 1.76 5.79
C LEU A 87 -5.11 3.18 6.32
N ILE A 88 -4.95 3.32 7.63
CA ILE A 88 -4.86 4.60 8.32
C ILE A 88 -3.52 4.65 9.04
N ILE A 89 -2.70 5.62 8.71
CA ILE A 89 -1.35 5.84 9.26
C ILE A 89 -1.31 7.25 9.81
N ASP A 90 -0.96 7.44 11.08
CA ASP A 90 -0.94 8.75 11.74
C ASP A 90 -2.28 9.52 11.55
N ASP A 91 -3.42 8.84 11.67
CA ASP A 91 -4.78 9.35 11.43
C ASP A 91 -5.11 9.77 9.97
N HIS A 92 -4.23 9.45 9.02
CA HIS A 92 -4.43 9.72 7.59
C HIS A 92 -4.72 8.44 6.81
N LYS A 93 -5.81 8.42 6.03
CA LYS A 93 -6.15 7.30 5.13
C LYS A 93 -5.20 7.30 3.93
N ILE A 94 -4.52 6.17 3.70
CA ILE A 94 -3.73 5.96 2.48
C ILE A 94 -4.70 5.62 1.34
N SER A 95 -4.69 6.44 0.29
CA SER A 95 -5.40 6.17 -0.95
C SER A 95 -4.58 6.69 -2.14
N SER A 96 -4.98 6.36 -3.37
CA SER A 96 -4.38 6.97 -4.57
C SER A 96 -4.78 8.44 -4.74
N ALA A 97 -5.83 8.90 -4.04
CA ALA A 97 -6.18 10.32 -4.03
C ALA A 97 -5.10 11.05 -3.23
N VAL A 98 -4.36 11.88 -3.96
CA VAL A 98 -3.23 12.71 -3.52
C VAL A 98 -3.50 13.30 -2.13
N MET A 99 -2.55 13.07 -1.22
CA MET A 99 -2.45 13.76 0.06
C MET A 99 -1.50 14.95 -0.07
#